data_AF-A0AAQ4CRC1-F1
#
_entry.id   AF-A0AAQ4CRC1-F1
#
_cell.length_a   1.000
_cell.length_b   1.000
_cell.length_c   1.000
_cell.angle_alpha   90.00
_cell.angle_beta   90.00
_cell.angle_gamma   90.00
#
_symmetry.space_group_name_H-M   'P 1'
#
loop_
_entity.id
_entity.type
_entity.pdbx_description
1 polymer ?
#
loop_
_entity_poly.entity_id
_entity_poly.type
_entity_poly.pdbx_seq_one_letter_code
_entity_poly.pdbx_strand_id
1 'polypeptide(L)'
;MELIVYNMVVDGEIKVKNVQKFFENLTNAVNIISQTYNTEPFKSLSEKYRDEIKGLDEVKDKDSVVYISYLAHRIFDDYFNNGKLRGLFDEVSTVIRNKKQKEKMIKEIVSEEESAEEESLILPIIWTFKTSEPLLDIIKKLDKNSDKEFELEYLGLKVYLTIKPSPDEIGYYEPYIFFTSNKPRLGIKLGEISVDPYEIRMTQLNENRANFILPIIEKICGKLTLKSKTQMKIHNPFEFSNTSYLITALRYTNWALKTSRLSLSEIINFLPFILENLDRPKAFIKAILDAYNKMEKDGVDLDSISNEVKNLGWYNIILPSKPNKVNNRSISKVKKFFDIGMKLGDPIILFTYLFMSVITVYKINGYEYKELFKILV
;
A
#
# COMPACT_ATOMS: atom_id res chain seq x y z
N MET A 1 15.86 11.73 -0.37
CA MET A 1 15.60 11.92 1.08
C MET A 1 14.21 12.47 1.40
N GLU A 2 13.71 13.54 0.75
CA GLU A 2 12.33 14.04 1.00
C GLU A 2 11.25 12.96 0.82
N LEU A 3 11.34 12.14 -0.24
CA LEU A 3 10.38 11.07 -0.56
C LEU A 3 10.32 9.94 0.51
N ILE A 4 11.35 9.79 1.33
CA ILE A 4 11.49 8.71 2.33
C ILE A 4 10.81 9.09 3.66
N VAL A 5 10.84 10.38 4.03
CA VAL A 5 10.16 10.90 5.23
C VAL A 5 8.64 10.83 5.08
N TYR A 6 8.11 10.96 3.85
CA TYR A 6 6.67 10.83 3.58
C TYR A 6 6.10 9.41 3.75
N ASN A 7 6.94 8.37 3.80
CA ASN A 7 6.51 6.99 4.02
C ASN A 7 6.59 6.55 5.49
N MET A 8 6.94 7.45 6.40
CA MET A 8 6.93 7.17 7.83
C MET A 8 5.50 7.18 8.38
N VAL A 9 5.21 6.21 9.23
CA VAL A 9 3.91 6.10 9.91
C VAL A 9 4.09 6.42 11.40
N VAL A 10 3.20 7.23 11.93
CA VAL A 10 3.10 7.50 13.36
C VAL A 10 2.13 6.50 13.99
N ASP A 11 2.57 5.82 15.03
CA ASP A 11 1.70 5.01 15.89
C ASP A 11 1.61 5.65 17.28
N GLY A 12 0.44 6.22 17.59
CA GLY A 12 0.15 6.97 18.83
C GLY A 12 -0.16 8.44 18.58
N GLU A 13 -0.56 9.15 19.63
CA GLU A 13 -0.82 10.60 19.56
C GLU A 13 0.44 11.42 19.76
N ILE A 14 0.68 12.38 18.87
CA ILE A 14 1.75 13.39 19.01
C ILE A 14 1.12 14.77 19.24
N LYS A 15 1.51 15.44 20.31
CA LYS A 15 1.10 16.83 20.59
C LYS A 15 2.23 17.81 20.25
N VAL A 16 2.17 18.38 19.05
CA VAL A 16 3.09 19.44 18.60
C VAL A 16 2.30 20.67 18.15
N LYS A 17 2.81 21.86 18.44
CA LYS A 17 2.14 23.14 18.07
C LYS A 17 2.06 23.35 16.55
N ASN A 18 3.04 22.83 15.80
CA ASN A 18 3.08 22.90 14.33
C ASN A 18 3.67 21.58 13.80
N VAL A 19 2.81 20.74 13.24
CA VAL A 19 3.16 19.39 12.73
C VAL A 19 4.11 19.48 11.54
N GLN A 20 3.87 20.42 10.62
CA GLN A 20 4.71 20.58 9.44
C GLN A 20 6.14 20.99 9.81
N LYS A 21 6.29 22.01 10.66
CA LYS A 21 7.62 22.44 11.16
C LYS A 21 8.33 21.30 11.89
N PHE A 22 7.59 20.46 12.62
CA PHE A 22 8.16 19.30 13.31
C PHE A 22 8.79 18.30 12.34
N PHE A 23 8.05 17.88 11.30
CA PHE A 23 8.58 16.95 10.29
C PHE A 23 9.67 17.59 9.41
N GLU A 24 9.60 18.88 9.11
CA GLU A 24 10.68 19.63 8.44
C GLU A 24 11.98 19.59 9.26
N ASN A 25 11.89 19.89 10.56
CA ASN A 25 13.04 19.84 11.47
C ASN A 25 13.62 18.42 11.56
N LEU A 26 12.76 17.40 11.64
CA LEU A 26 13.17 16.00 11.66
C LEU A 26 13.94 15.62 10.39
N THR A 27 13.42 15.99 9.23
CA THR A 27 14.06 15.73 7.92
C THR A 27 15.42 16.40 7.84
N ASN A 28 15.50 17.68 8.21
CA ASN A 28 16.77 18.42 8.20
C ASN A 28 17.80 17.78 9.12
N ALA A 29 17.38 17.37 10.33
CA ALA A 29 18.25 16.72 11.29
C ALA A 29 18.81 15.39 10.76
N VAL A 30 17.96 14.55 10.16
CA VAL A 30 18.40 13.29 9.57
C VAL A 30 19.40 13.53 8.45
N ASN A 31 19.14 14.49 7.56
CA ASN A 31 20.08 14.85 6.50
C ASN A 31 21.45 15.28 7.07
N ILE A 32 21.43 16.10 8.12
CA ILE A 32 22.66 16.56 8.79
C ILE A 32 23.40 15.39 9.44
N ILE A 33 22.71 14.49 10.12
CA ILE A 33 23.31 13.34 10.81
C ILE A 33 23.84 12.29 9.81
N SER A 34 23.20 12.16 8.65
CA SER A 34 23.62 11.24 7.60
C SER A 34 24.94 11.62 6.91
N GLN A 35 25.44 12.82 7.18
CA GLN A 35 26.66 13.40 6.64
C GLN A 35 27.59 13.86 7.78
N THR A 36 28.84 14.17 7.46
CA THR A 36 29.81 14.67 8.46
C THR A 36 29.98 16.18 8.31
N TYR A 37 29.85 16.93 9.40
CA TYR A 37 29.96 18.39 9.40
C TYR A 37 31.03 18.89 10.37
N ASN A 38 31.77 19.92 9.95
CA ASN A 38 32.82 20.56 10.76
C ASN A 38 32.41 21.92 11.33
N THR A 39 31.22 22.43 11.02
CA THR A 39 30.71 23.75 11.41
C THR A 39 29.54 23.65 12.39
N GLU A 40 29.53 24.51 13.41
CA GLU A 40 28.39 24.62 14.33
C GLU A 40 27.19 25.30 13.66
N PRO A 41 25.93 24.91 13.98
CA PRO A 41 25.52 23.90 14.97
C PRO A 41 25.45 22.45 14.44
N PHE A 42 25.81 22.21 13.16
CA PHE A 42 25.69 20.91 12.51
C PHE A 42 26.67 19.87 13.04
N LYS A 43 27.90 20.29 13.33
CA LYS A 43 28.92 19.45 13.96
C LYS A 43 28.39 18.84 15.26
N SER A 44 27.91 19.67 16.19
CA SER A 44 27.32 19.20 17.45
C SER A 44 26.17 18.21 17.24
N LEU A 45 25.32 18.43 16.23
CA LEU A 45 24.23 17.51 15.92
C LEU A 45 24.76 16.17 15.39
N SER A 46 25.70 16.18 14.45
CA SER A 46 26.29 14.96 13.88
C SER A 46 27.08 14.15 14.91
N GLU A 47 27.88 14.80 15.77
CA GLU A 47 28.69 14.15 16.81
C GLU A 47 27.81 13.48 17.87
N LYS A 48 26.67 14.07 18.22
CA LYS A 48 25.73 13.51 19.19
C LYS A 48 25.23 12.11 18.79
N TYR A 49 24.96 11.89 17.50
CA TYR A 49 24.42 10.63 16.99
C TYR A 49 25.49 9.72 16.39
N ARG A 50 26.77 10.10 16.44
CA ARG A 50 27.88 9.33 15.85
C ARG A 50 27.96 7.89 16.37
N ASP A 51 27.77 7.69 17.67
CA ASP A 51 27.80 6.35 18.25
C ASP A 51 26.55 5.54 17.87
N GLU A 52 25.41 6.19 17.63
CA GLU A 52 24.17 5.51 17.22
C GLU A 52 24.19 5.03 15.77
N ILE A 53 24.98 5.68 14.92
CA ILE A 53 25.14 5.30 13.51
C ILE A 53 26.28 4.30 13.29
N LYS A 54 27.13 4.10 14.30
CA LYS A 54 28.29 3.22 14.20
C LYS A 54 27.85 1.77 13.98
N GLY A 55 28.32 1.16 12.89
CA GLY A 55 27.99 -0.22 12.54
C GLY A 55 26.68 -0.39 11.77
N LEU A 56 26.05 0.72 11.33
CA LEU A 56 24.86 0.68 10.47
C LEU A 56 25.19 0.80 8.98
N ASP A 57 26.47 0.69 8.60
CA ASP A 57 26.92 0.77 7.21
C ASP A 57 26.20 -0.25 6.33
N GLU A 58 26.04 -1.49 6.82
CA GLU A 58 25.30 -2.54 6.10
C GLU A 58 23.82 -2.17 5.88
N VAL A 59 23.16 -1.53 6.85
CA VAL A 59 21.77 -1.07 6.71
C VAL A 59 21.71 0.06 5.69
N LYS A 60 22.63 1.01 5.76
CA LYS A 60 22.73 2.14 4.84
C LYS A 60 22.90 1.68 3.40
N ASP A 61 23.77 0.69 3.18
CA ASP A 61 24.09 0.17 1.85
C ASP A 61 22.97 -0.72 1.29
N LYS A 62 22.36 -1.58 2.12
CA LYS A 62 21.34 -2.55 1.67
C LYS A 62 19.91 -2.02 1.68
N ASP A 63 19.62 -1.03 2.51
CA ASP A 63 18.28 -0.45 2.69
C ASP A 63 18.36 0.98 3.29
N SER A 64 18.84 1.93 2.47
CA SER A 64 18.99 3.33 2.85
C SER A 64 17.72 3.97 3.43
N VAL A 65 16.55 3.51 2.99
CA VAL A 65 15.24 3.95 3.48
C VAL A 65 15.04 3.54 4.94
N VAL A 66 15.32 2.28 5.29
CA VAL A 66 15.24 1.80 6.69
C VAL A 66 16.28 2.50 7.56
N TYR A 67 17.50 2.70 7.04
CA TYR A 67 18.53 3.46 7.74
C TYR A 67 18.06 4.88 8.10
N ILE A 68 17.53 5.63 7.14
CA ILE A 68 17.00 6.99 7.35
C ILE A 68 15.83 6.97 8.35
N SER A 69 14.92 6.00 8.25
CA SER A 69 13.80 5.88 9.19
C SER A 69 14.26 5.56 10.61
N TYR A 70 15.32 4.77 10.77
CA TYR A 70 15.92 4.51 12.08
C TYR A 70 16.45 5.81 12.70
N LEU A 71 17.24 6.60 11.96
CA LEU A 71 17.74 7.90 12.43
C LEU A 71 16.59 8.84 12.82
N ALA A 72 15.56 8.92 11.98
CA ALA A 72 14.38 9.73 12.24
C ALA A 72 13.70 9.30 13.55
N HIS A 73 13.58 8.00 13.79
CA HIS A 73 13.02 7.49 15.04
C HIS A 73 13.87 7.86 16.26
N ARG A 74 15.20 7.72 16.17
CA ARG A 74 16.11 8.11 17.26
C ARG A 74 15.92 9.59 17.62
N ILE A 75 15.94 10.46 16.62
CA ILE A 75 15.73 11.91 16.80
C ILE A 75 14.34 12.20 17.39
N PHE A 76 13.32 11.48 16.91
CA PHE A 76 11.96 11.60 17.40
C PHE A 76 11.88 11.31 18.90
N ASP A 77 12.41 10.16 19.35
CA ASP A 77 12.41 9.78 20.76
C ASP A 77 13.14 10.83 21.60
N ASP A 78 14.28 11.28 21.10
CA ASP A 78 15.14 12.24 21.78
C ASP A 78 14.50 13.65 21.86
N TYR A 79 13.70 14.05 20.87
CA TYR A 79 12.93 15.31 20.87
C TYR A 79 11.86 15.37 21.97
N PHE A 80 11.23 14.25 22.29
CA PHE A 80 10.22 14.16 23.33
C PHE A 80 10.83 13.95 24.72
N ASN A 81 11.98 13.27 24.80
CA ASN A 81 12.63 12.95 26.06
C ASN A 81 13.67 14.00 26.51
N ASN A 82 14.19 14.85 25.61
CA ASN A 82 15.28 15.78 25.91
C ASN A 82 15.04 17.21 25.39
N GLY A 83 14.67 18.13 26.28
CA GLY A 83 14.38 19.53 25.95
C GLY A 83 15.52 20.33 25.32
N LYS A 84 16.80 19.91 25.48
CA LYS A 84 17.96 20.60 24.90
C LYS A 84 18.06 20.44 23.37
N LEU A 85 17.57 19.34 22.81
CA LEU A 85 17.56 19.10 21.36
C LEU A 85 16.65 20.07 20.61
N ARG A 86 15.60 20.57 21.27
CA ARG A 86 14.69 21.54 20.67
C ARG A 86 15.40 22.84 20.35
N GLY A 87 16.27 23.31 21.25
CA GLY A 87 17.11 24.50 21.03
C GLY A 87 18.07 24.31 19.86
N LEU A 88 18.78 23.17 19.82
CA LEU A 88 19.69 22.84 18.72
C LEU A 88 18.97 22.77 17.36
N PHE A 89 17.75 22.22 17.32
CA PHE A 89 16.95 22.20 16.09
C PHE A 89 16.43 23.56 15.67
N ASP A 90 16.05 24.42 16.60
CA ASP A 90 15.65 25.79 16.26
C ASP A 90 16.85 26.62 15.74
N GLU A 91 18.05 26.41 16.29
CA GLU A 91 19.30 27.01 15.78
C GLU A 91 19.61 26.51 14.34
N VAL A 92 19.60 25.19 14.13
CA VAL A 92 19.76 24.56 12.80
C VAL A 92 18.76 25.12 11.79
N SER A 93 17.47 25.18 12.15
CA SER A 93 16.42 25.67 11.25
C SER A 93 16.53 27.17 10.96
N THR A 94 17.07 27.96 11.89
CA THR A 94 17.34 29.38 11.68
C THR A 94 18.45 29.59 10.66
N VAL A 95 19.52 28.80 10.74
CA VAL A 95 20.63 28.81 9.76
C VAL A 95 20.13 28.39 8.37
N ILE A 96 19.31 27.33 8.27
CA ILE A 96 18.78 26.83 6.99
C ILE A 96 17.86 27.86 6.30
N ARG A 97 17.08 28.63 7.07
CA ARG A 97 16.18 29.67 6.52
C ARG A 97 16.93 30.90 6.01
N ASN A 98 18.16 31.13 6.45
CA ASN A 98 18.97 32.26 5.99
C ASN A 98 19.73 31.93 4.70
N LYS A 99 19.17 32.35 3.57
CA LYS A 99 19.67 32.03 2.21
C LYS A 99 21.16 32.36 1.99
N LYS A 100 21.66 33.48 2.54
CA LYS A 100 23.08 33.89 2.44
C LYS A 100 24.03 33.00 3.25
N GLN A 101 23.58 32.49 4.41
CA GLN A 101 24.39 31.57 5.23
C GLN A 101 24.38 30.16 4.61
N LYS A 102 23.21 29.72 4.11
CA LYS A 102 23.05 28.45 3.38
C LYS A 102 23.95 28.36 2.14
N GLU A 103 24.00 29.39 1.29
CA GLU A 103 24.81 29.41 0.06
C GLU A 103 26.33 29.45 0.32
N LYS A 104 26.76 30.09 1.41
CA LYS A 104 28.18 30.13 1.81
C LYS A 104 28.66 28.76 2.32
N MET A 105 27.76 27.99 2.94
CA MET A 105 28.05 26.67 3.51
C MET A 105 27.95 25.55 2.47
N ILE A 106 27.00 25.61 1.51
CA ILE A 106 26.96 24.65 0.38
C ILE A 106 28.25 24.70 -0.44
N LYS A 107 28.86 25.88 -0.60
CA LYS A 107 30.13 26.04 -1.32
C LYS A 107 31.35 25.42 -0.61
N GLU A 108 31.32 25.25 0.71
CA GLU A 108 32.36 24.53 1.46
C GLU A 108 32.13 23.00 1.46
N ILE A 109 30.88 22.56 1.23
CA ILE A 109 30.48 21.15 1.19
C ILE A 109 30.76 20.51 -0.17
N VAL A 110 30.63 21.27 -1.27
CA VAL A 110 30.76 20.74 -2.65
C VAL A 110 32.23 20.50 -3.07
N SER A 111 33.22 20.95 -2.31
CA SER A 111 34.64 20.75 -2.67
C SER A 111 35.23 19.37 -2.33
N GLU A 112 34.48 18.45 -1.70
CA GLU A 112 34.97 17.11 -1.33
C GLU A 112 34.13 15.91 -1.81
N GLU A 113 33.05 16.10 -2.59
CA GLU A 113 32.23 14.98 -3.11
C GLU A 113 32.00 15.09 -4.63
N GLU A 114 33.06 14.84 -5.42
CA GLU A 114 32.92 14.41 -6.83
C GLU A 114 32.91 12.88 -6.89
N SER A 115 31.81 12.27 -6.46
CA SER A 115 31.34 10.99 -7.00
C SER A 115 29.89 10.77 -6.56
N ALA A 116 28.96 11.50 -7.20
CA ALA A 116 27.59 11.03 -7.26
C ALA A 116 27.59 9.78 -8.17
N GLU A 117 27.89 8.61 -7.60
CA GLU A 117 27.49 7.36 -8.22
C GLU A 117 25.98 7.45 -8.45
N GLU A 118 25.55 7.26 -9.69
CA GLU A 118 24.13 7.15 -10.02
C GLU A 118 23.52 6.10 -9.09
N GLU A 119 22.72 6.52 -8.09
CA GLU A 119 21.98 5.60 -7.23
C GLU A 119 21.22 4.65 -8.15
N SER A 120 21.64 3.39 -8.18
CA SER A 120 21.01 2.38 -9.01
C SER A 120 19.54 2.31 -8.60
N LEU A 121 18.63 2.70 -9.51
CA LEU A 121 17.20 2.71 -9.26
C LEU A 121 16.75 1.36 -8.70
N ILE A 122 16.42 1.33 -7.40
CA ILE A 122 15.93 0.11 -6.74
C ILE A 122 14.51 -0.14 -7.25
N LEU A 123 14.39 -1.07 -8.20
CA LEU A 123 13.10 -1.46 -8.76
C LEU A 123 12.36 -2.42 -7.82
N PRO A 124 11.06 -2.20 -7.59
CA PRO A 124 10.27 -3.08 -6.76
C PRO A 124 10.22 -4.48 -7.36
N ILE A 125 10.19 -5.46 -6.47
CA ILE A 125 9.99 -6.86 -6.78
C ILE A 125 8.57 -7.28 -6.42
N ILE A 126 7.99 -8.13 -7.25
CA ILE A 126 6.70 -8.77 -6.98
C ILE A 126 6.94 -10.27 -6.91
N TRP A 127 6.67 -10.83 -5.74
CA TRP A 127 6.67 -12.26 -5.52
C TRP A 127 5.23 -12.75 -5.55
N THR A 128 4.96 -13.68 -6.46
CA THR A 128 3.63 -14.26 -6.61
C THR A 128 3.67 -15.69 -6.10
N PHE A 129 2.75 -16.02 -5.22
CA PHE A 129 2.66 -17.30 -4.55
C PHE A 129 1.32 -17.97 -4.83
N LYS A 130 1.35 -19.30 -4.86
CA LYS A 130 0.17 -20.14 -4.72
C LYS A 130 0.04 -20.60 -3.27
N THR A 131 -1.21 -20.80 -2.87
CA THR A 131 -1.59 -21.35 -1.58
C THR A 131 -2.62 -22.46 -1.79
N SER A 132 -2.53 -23.53 -1.01
CA SER A 132 -3.55 -24.58 -0.94
C SER A 132 -4.64 -24.27 0.08
N GLU A 133 -4.44 -23.26 0.92
CA GLU A 133 -5.39 -22.86 1.95
C GLU A 133 -6.59 -22.10 1.34
N PRO A 134 -7.81 -22.29 1.86
CA PRO A 134 -8.97 -21.53 1.39
C PRO A 134 -8.80 -20.03 1.62
N LEU A 135 -9.20 -19.21 0.63
CA LEU A 135 -9.10 -17.74 0.67
C LEU A 135 -9.62 -17.13 1.99
N LEU A 136 -10.81 -17.54 2.41
CA LEU A 136 -11.44 -17.02 3.64
C LEU A 136 -10.63 -17.36 4.90
N ASP A 137 -9.93 -18.49 4.92
CA ASP A 137 -9.13 -18.88 6.07
C ASP A 137 -7.83 -18.08 6.12
N ILE A 138 -7.22 -17.78 4.97
CA ILE A 138 -6.04 -16.92 4.87
C ILE A 138 -6.36 -15.50 5.36
N ILE A 139 -7.43 -14.91 4.84
CA ILE A 139 -7.89 -13.56 5.22
C ILE A 139 -8.14 -13.51 6.74
N LYS A 140 -8.91 -14.46 7.28
CA LYS A 140 -9.15 -14.55 8.74
C LYS A 140 -7.88 -14.69 9.57
N LYS A 141 -6.90 -15.48 9.10
CA LYS A 141 -5.62 -15.66 9.80
C LYS A 141 -4.83 -14.34 9.84
N LEU A 142 -4.78 -13.59 8.72
CA LEU A 142 -4.12 -12.29 8.66
C LEU A 142 -4.85 -11.26 9.51
N ASP A 143 -6.17 -11.13 9.37
CA ASP A 143 -6.98 -10.18 10.15
C ASP A 143 -6.85 -10.44 11.66
N LYS A 144 -6.86 -11.72 12.09
CA LYS A 144 -6.68 -12.07 13.50
C LYS A 144 -5.29 -11.68 14.04
N ASN A 145 -4.28 -11.57 13.19
CA ASN A 145 -2.92 -11.18 13.57
C ASN A 145 -2.64 -9.69 13.30
N SER A 146 -3.63 -8.87 12.93
CA SER A 146 -3.41 -7.48 12.51
C SER A 146 -2.79 -6.60 13.59
N ASP A 147 -3.14 -6.85 14.85
CA ASP A 147 -2.65 -6.10 16.01
C ASP A 147 -1.45 -6.77 16.69
N LYS A 148 -0.96 -7.89 16.12
CA LYS A 148 0.17 -8.61 16.67
C LYS A 148 1.47 -7.95 16.24
N GLU A 149 2.38 -7.82 17.20
CA GLU A 149 3.76 -7.40 16.96
C GLU A 149 4.68 -8.62 17.03
N PHE A 150 5.56 -8.71 16.03
CA PHE A 150 6.61 -9.72 15.95
C PHE A 150 7.94 -9.03 16.21
N GLU A 151 8.56 -9.34 17.35
CA GLU A 151 9.92 -8.91 17.67
C GLU A 151 10.92 -9.73 16.85
N LEU A 152 11.71 -9.06 16.03
CA LEU A 152 12.61 -9.64 15.04
C LEU A 152 13.88 -8.81 14.92
N GLU A 153 14.84 -9.30 14.15
CA GLU A 153 16.04 -8.57 13.76
C GLU A 153 16.06 -8.39 12.23
N TYR A 154 16.31 -7.17 11.76
CA TYR A 154 16.49 -6.83 10.35
C TYR A 154 17.81 -6.09 10.18
N LEU A 155 18.78 -6.71 9.50
CA LEU A 155 20.11 -6.14 9.26
C LEU A 155 20.79 -5.65 10.55
N GLY A 156 20.72 -6.45 11.63
CA GLY A 156 21.30 -6.11 12.94
C GLY A 156 20.47 -5.15 13.80
N LEU A 157 19.37 -4.60 13.27
CA LEU A 157 18.44 -3.76 14.04
C LEU A 157 17.32 -4.59 14.64
N LYS A 158 17.13 -4.49 15.95
CA LYS A 158 15.92 -5.00 16.62
C LYS A 158 14.71 -4.18 16.16
N VAL A 159 13.69 -4.87 15.67
CA VAL A 159 12.47 -4.29 15.09
C VAL A 159 11.22 -5.01 15.55
N TYR A 160 10.10 -4.30 15.50
CA TYR A 160 8.76 -4.80 15.78
C TYR A 160 7.94 -4.72 14.48
N LEU A 161 7.68 -5.88 13.87
CA LEU A 161 6.88 -5.98 12.66
C LEU A 161 5.41 -6.20 13.00
N THR A 162 4.52 -5.47 12.32
CA THR A 162 3.07 -5.73 12.32
C THR A 162 2.54 -5.68 10.89
N ILE A 163 1.43 -6.35 10.62
CA ILE A 163 0.83 -6.43 9.27
C ILE A 163 -0.63 -6.02 9.40
N LYS A 164 -1.00 -4.87 8.86
CA LYS A 164 -2.36 -4.31 9.03
C LYS A 164 -3.18 -4.45 7.76
N PRO A 165 -4.48 -4.75 7.85
CA PRO A 165 -5.37 -4.71 6.68
C PRO A 165 -5.55 -3.27 6.22
N SER A 166 -5.69 -3.07 4.91
CA SER A 166 -6.20 -1.81 4.36
C SER A 166 -7.71 -1.74 4.60
N PRO A 167 -8.24 -0.59 5.04
CA PRO A 167 -9.68 -0.41 5.18
C PRO A 167 -10.41 -0.34 3.83
N ASP A 168 -9.70 -0.07 2.74
CA ASP A 168 -10.30 0.27 1.44
C ASP A 168 -10.38 -0.93 0.47
N GLU A 169 -9.67 -2.03 0.75
CA GLU A 169 -9.55 -3.18 -0.16
C GLU A 169 -9.58 -4.53 0.58
N ILE A 170 -10.32 -5.50 0.01
CA ILE A 170 -10.40 -6.85 0.57
C ILE A 170 -9.09 -7.60 0.32
N GLY A 171 -8.54 -8.18 1.38
CA GLY A 171 -7.35 -9.03 1.30
C GLY A 171 -6.07 -8.24 1.00
N TYR A 172 -6.07 -6.93 1.19
CA TYR A 172 -4.88 -6.10 1.04
C TYR A 172 -4.29 -5.76 2.41
N TYR A 173 -2.99 -5.97 2.57
CA TYR A 173 -2.29 -5.82 3.85
C TYR A 173 -0.97 -5.08 3.70
N GLU A 174 -0.62 -4.35 4.74
CA GLU A 174 0.55 -3.48 4.79
C GLU A 174 1.46 -3.89 5.95
N PRO A 175 2.65 -4.44 5.67
CA PRO A 175 3.68 -4.67 6.67
C PRO A 175 4.33 -3.35 7.12
N TYR A 176 4.37 -3.15 8.43
CA TYR A 176 4.97 -2.00 9.10
C TYR A 176 6.08 -2.44 10.06
N ILE A 177 7.24 -1.81 9.97
CA ILE A 177 8.31 -1.93 10.98
C ILE A 177 8.29 -0.74 11.92
N PHE A 178 8.47 -1.00 13.21
CA PHE A 178 8.83 -0.03 14.24
C PHE A 178 10.15 -0.41 14.90
N PHE A 179 10.90 0.57 15.40
CA PHE A 179 12.19 0.33 16.08
C PHE A 179 12.06 0.27 17.61
N THR A 180 10.87 0.54 18.15
CA THR A 180 10.56 0.49 19.58
C THR A 180 9.14 -0.04 19.79
N SER A 181 8.88 -0.62 20.97
CA SER A 181 7.53 -0.97 21.43
C SER A 181 6.78 0.21 22.06
N ASN A 182 7.49 1.27 22.43
CA ASN A 182 6.92 2.40 23.18
C ASN A 182 6.18 3.36 22.25
N LYS A 183 4.96 3.77 22.62
CA LYS A 183 4.18 4.78 21.88
C LYS A 183 4.27 6.15 22.56
N PRO A 184 4.22 7.28 21.82
CA PRO A 184 4.15 7.38 20.37
C PRO A 184 5.48 6.97 19.72
N ARG A 185 5.43 6.41 18.51
CA ARG A 185 6.63 5.98 17.75
C ARG A 185 6.49 6.21 16.26
N LEU A 186 7.63 6.25 15.58
CA LEU A 186 7.73 6.26 14.14
C LEU A 186 8.02 4.85 13.62
N GLY A 187 7.42 4.52 12.49
CA GLY A 187 7.67 3.30 11.76
C GLY A 187 7.69 3.55 10.25
N ILE A 188 7.81 2.47 9.49
CA ILE A 188 7.91 2.50 8.03
C ILE A 188 7.03 1.40 7.42
N LYS A 189 6.28 1.74 6.36
CA LYS A 189 5.65 0.74 5.47
C LYS A 189 6.73 0.07 4.62
N LEU A 190 6.91 -1.23 4.77
CA LEU A 190 7.96 -1.96 4.04
C LEU A 190 7.58 -2.31 2.60
N GLY A 191 6.30 -2.57 2.38
CA GLY A 191 5.76 -3.03 1.11
C GLY A 191 4.28 -3.35 1.26
N GLU A 192 3.79 -4.28 0.45
CA GLU A 192 2.37 -4.57 0.29
C GLU A 192 2.14 -6.06 0.09
N ILE A 193 1.03 -6.58 0.60
CA ILE A 193 0.63 -7.97 0.46
C ILE A 193 -0.82 -7.99 -0.03
N SER A 194 -1.04 -8.47 -1.24
CA SER A 194 -2.37 -8.68 -1.80
C SER A 194 -2.68 -10.18 -1.78
N VAL A 195 -3.73 -10.53 -1.07
CA VAL A 195 -4.34 -11.87 -1.06
C VAL A 195 -5.56 -11.81 -1.94
N ASP A 196 -5.51 -12.50 -3.07
CA ASP A 196 -6.67 -12.65 -3.95
C ASP A 196 -7.03 -14.14 -4.12
N PRO A 197 -8.18 -14.47 -4.74
CA PRO A 197 -8.65 -15.85 -4.82
C PRO A 197 -7.71 -16.85 -5.50
N TYR A 198 -6.73 -16.40 -6.29
CA TYR A 198 -5.89 -17.29 -7.11
C TYR A 198 -4.41 -17.24 -6.72
N GLU A 199 -3.96 -16.14 -6.14
CA GLU A 199 -2.57 -15.96 -5.75
C GLU A 199 -2.41 -14.97 -4.58
N ILE A 200 -1.28 -15.09 -3.89
CA ILE A 200 -0.81 -14.08 -2.93
C ILE A 200 0.35 -13.35 -3.59
N ARG A 201 0.26 -12.03 -3.67
CA ARG A 201 1.30 -11.17 -4.23
C ARG A 201 1.93 -10.36 -3.10
N MET A 202 3.25 -10.44 -2.99
CA MET A 202 4.05 -9.59 -2.11
C MET A 202 4.85 -8.61 -2.96
N THR A 203 4.52 -7.33 -2.87
CA THR A 203 5.25 -6.25 -3.53
C THR A 203 6.20 -5.62 -2.53
N GLN A 204 7.48 -5.60 -2.84
CA GLN A 204 8.54 -5.11 -1.94
C GLN A 204 9.53 -4.25 -2.69
N LEU A 205 10.17 -3.31 -2.01
CA LEU A 205 11.16 -2.44 -2.63
C LEU A 205 12.37 -3.25 -3.13
N ASN A 206 12.83 -4.23 -2.35
CA ASN A 206 13.95 -5.10 -2.70
C ASN A 206 13.79 -6.50 -2.10
N GLU A 207 14.71 -7.40 -2.48
CA GLU A 207 14.71 -8.80 -2.04
C GLU A 207 14.95 -8.98 -0.55
N ASN A 208 15.74 -8.12 0.09
CA ASN A 208 16.02 -8.20 1.51
C ASN A 208 14.73 -8.04 2.32
N ARG A 209 13.87 -7.08 1.97
CA ARG A 209 12.56 -6.88 2.60
C ARG A 209 11.61 -8.05 2.35
N ALA A 210 11.59 -8.60 1.14
CA ALA A 210 10.76 -9.76 0.84
C ALA A 210 11.17 -10.99 1.65
N ASN A 211 12.48 -11.27 1.73
CA ASN A 211 13.03 -12.35 2.56
C ASN A 211 12.74 -12.14 4.05
N PHE A 212 12.73 -10.90 4.52
CA PHE A 212 12.42 -10.58 5.91
C PHE A 212 10.94 -10.82 6.27
N ILE A 213 10.02 -10.42 5.40
CA ILE A 213 8.57 -10.53 5.67
C ILE A 213 8.04 -11.95 5.41
N LEU A 214 8.54 -12.65 4.39
CA LEU A 214 8.00 -13.94 3.95
C LEU A 214 7.87 -14.97 5.09
N PRO A 215 8.87 -15.20 5.96
CA PRO A 215 8.75 -16.17 7.05
C PRO A 215 7.59 -15.87 8.01
N ILE A 216 7.26 -14.59 8.20
CA ILE A 216 6.15 -14.17 9.06
C ILE A 216 4.81 -14.43 8.36
N ILE A 217 4.73 -14.18 7.05
CA ILE A 217 3.55 -14.53 6.26
C ILE A 217 3.34 -16.04 6.23
N GLU A 218 4.39 -16.84 6.02
CA GLU A 218 4.27 -18.30 6.06
C GLU A 218 3.89 -18.82 7.45
N LYS A 219 4.37 -18.16 8.52
CA LYS A 219 3.97 -18.47 9.89
C LYS A 219 2.49 -18.20 10.16
N ILE A 220 1.92 -17.15 9.54
CA ILE A 220 0.50 -16.79 9.70
C ILE A 220 -0.38 -17.64 8.79
N CYS A 221 -0.04 -17.72 7.51
CA CYS A 221 -0.91 -18.26 6.46
C CYS A 221 -0.68 -19.76 6.19
N GLY A 222 0.47 -20.30 6.59
CA GLY A 222 0.96 -21.60 6.16
C GLY A 222 1.95 -21.48 4.99
N LYS A 223 2.54 -22.62 4.60
CA LYS A 223 3.58 -22.67 3.56
C LYS A 223 3.07 -22.11 2.22
N LEU A 224 3.84 -21.22 1.62
CA LEU A 224 3.53 -20.64 0.31
C LEU A 224 4.41 -21.25 -0.77
N THR A 225 3.84 -21.46 -1.97
CA THR A 225 4.61 -21.98 -3.12
C THR A 225 4.90 -20.84 -4.09
N LEU A 226 6.17 -20.45 -4.22
CA LEU A 226 6.57 -19.40 -5.15
C LEU A 226 6.24 -19.82 -6.59
N LYS A 227 5.44 -19.02 -7.28
CA LYS A 227 5.03 -19.20 -8.69
C LYS A 227 5.93 -18.39 -9.61
N SER A 228 6.20 -17.14 -9.24
CA SER A 228 7.05 -16.24 -10.02
C SER A 228 7.63 -15.15 -9.14
N LYS A 229 8.77 -14.63 -9.60
CA LYS A 229 9.46 -13.46 -9.04
C LYS A 229 9.79 -12.54 -10.20
N THR A 230 9.26 -11.34 -10.17
CA THR A 230 9.42 -10.36 -11.25
C THR A 230 9.92 -9.06 -10.67
N GLN A 231 10.91 -8.45 -11.32
CA GLN A 231 11.34 -7.08 -11.02
C GLN A 231 10.62 -6.14 -11.99
N MET A 232 9.84 -5.20 -11.46
CA MET A 232 8.97 -4.36 -12.27
C MET A 232 9.52 -2.96 -12.44
N LYS A 233 9.66 -2.53 -13.70
CA LYS A 233 9.82 -1.12 -14.04
C LYS A 233 8.44 -0.48 -14.07
N ILE A 234 8.10 0.24 -13.00
CA ILE A 234 6.85 1.00 -12.94
C ILE A 234 7.08 2.33 -13.65
N HIS A 235 6.64 2.42 -14.91
CA HIS A 235 6.74 3.65 -15.69
C HIS A 235 5.71 4.70 -15.28
N ASN A 236 4.51 4.25 -14.87
CA ASN A 236 3.44 5.10 -14.34
C ASN A 236 2.82 4.43 -13.09
N PRO A 237 3.01 5.00 -11.88
CA PRO A 237 2.46 4.45 -10.64
C PRO A 237 0.93 4.41 -10.60
N PHE A 238 0.25 5.40 -11.18
CA PHE A 238 -1.21 5.43 -11.23
C PHE A 238 -1.76 4.32 -12.12
N GLU A 239 -1.17 4.15 -13.30
CA GLU A 239 -1.53 3.06 -14.21
C GLU A 239 -1.35 1.70 -13.56
N PHE A 240 -0.21 1.48 -12.90
CA PHE A 240 0.06 0.24 -12.18
C PHE A 240 -0.97 -0.01 -11.07
N SER A 241 -1.23 0.99 -10.23
CA SER A 241 -2.20 0.88 -9.13
C SER A 241 -3.61 0.60 -9.64
N ASN A 242 -4.08 1.35 -10.65
CA ASN A 242 -5.40 1.19 -11.25
C ASN A 242 -5.55 -0.19 -11.89
N THR A 243 -4.53 -0.65 -12.62
CA THR A 243 -4.52 -1.98 -13.25
C THR A 243 -4.61 -3.08 -12.19
N SER A 244 -3.80 -2.98 -11.12
CA SER A 244 -3.82 -3.95 -10.03
C SER A 244 -5.19 -4.03 -9.35
N TYR A 245 -5.79 -2.88 -9.05
CA TYR A 245 -7.13 -2.80 -8.45
C TYR A 245 -8.19 -3.47 -9.32
N LEU A 246 -8.22 -3.18 -10.62
CA LEU A 246 -9.22 -3.76 -11.53
C LEU A 246 -9.03 -5.29 -11.69
N ILE A 247 -7.79 -5.79 -11.74
CA ILE A 247 -7.50 -7.24 -11.74
C ILE A 247 -8.03 -7.88 -10.45
N THR A 248 -7.76 -7.27 -9.29
CA THR A 248 -8.26 -7.75 -8.00
C THR A 248 -9.78 -7.80 -7.97
N ALA A 249 -10.45 -6.73 -8.42
CA ALA A 249 -11.90 -6.66 -8.51
C ALA A 249 -12.48 -7.78 -9.39
N LEU A 250 -11.89 -8.00 -10.58
CA LEU A 250 -12.29 -9.08 -11.50
C LEU A 250 -12.19 -10.46 -10.85
N ARG A 251 -11.07 -10.74 -10.17
CA ARG A 251 -10.81 -12.03 -9.52
C ARG A 251 -11.78 -12.31 -8.37
N TYR A 252 -11.95 -11.34 -7.46
CA TYR A 252 -12.89 -11.46 -6.35
C TYR A 252 -14.32 -11.64 -6.83
N THR A 253 -14.73 -10.86 -7.84
CA THR A 253 -16.06 -10.98 -8.43
C THR A 253 -16.26 -12.37 -9.04
N ASN A 254 -15.31 -12.86 -9.84
CA ASN A 254 -15.40 -14.17 -10.47
C ASN A 254 -15.50 -15.30 -9.43
N TRP A 255 -14.66 -15.25 -8.41
CA TRP A 255 -14.66 -16.22 -7.32
C TRP A 255 -15.98 -16.19 -6.52
N ALA A 256 -16.47 -15.01 -6.15
CA ALA A 256 -17.69 -14.87 -5.36
C ALA A 256 -18.93 -15.33 -6.16
N LEU A 257 -18.98 -15.02 -7.46
CA LEU A 257 -20.04 -15.49 -8.36
C LEU A 257 -20.02 -17.02 -8.49
N LYS A 258 -18.85 -17.63 -8.76
CA LYS A 258 -18.70 -19.09 -8.84
C LYS A 258 -19.12 -19.78 -7.54
N THR A 259 -18.65 -19.26 -6.40
CA THR A 259 -19.00 -19.78 -5.05
C THR A 259 -20.50 -19.69 -4.80
N SER A 260 -21.15 -18.65 -5.31
CA SER A 260 -22.60 -18.44 -5.22
C SER A 260 -23.41 -19.17 -6.30
N ARG A 261 -22.75 -19.88 -7.22
CA ARG A 261 -23.34 -20.53 -8.40
C ARG A 261 -24.10 -19.56 -9.31
N LEU A 262 -23.51 -18.39 -9.51
CA LEU A 262 -23.95 -17.32 -10.41
C LEU A 262 -22.94 -17.14 -11.54
N SER A 263 -23.45 -16.86 -12.72
CA SER A 263 -22.68 -16.30 -13.84
C SER A 263 -22.71 -14.78 -13.82
N LEU A 264 -21.79 -14.15 -14.57
CA LEU A 264 -21.79 -12.70 -14.74
C LEU A 264 -23.10 -12.20 -15.39
N SER A 265 -23.60 -12.93 -16.39
CA SER A 265 -24.87 -12.61 -17.05
C SER A 265 -26.08 -12.70 -16.10
N GLU A 266 -26.11 -13.72 -15.22
CA GLU A 266 -27.16 -13.82 -14.20
C GLU A 266 -27.10 -12.62 -13.25
N ILE A 267 -25.94 -12.29 -12.66
CA ILE A 267 -25.84 -11.19 -11.67
C ILE A 267 -26.19 -9.82 -12.25
N ILE A 268 -25.90 -9.58 -13.53
CA ILE A 268 -26.28 -8.33 -14.21
C ILE A 268 -27.81 -8.13 -14.20
N ASN A 269 -28.57 -9.21 -14.38
CA ASN A 269 -30.04 -9.15 -14.28
C ASN A 269 -30.54 -8.86 -12.85
N PHE A 270 -29.71 -9.09 -11.83
CA PHE A 270 -30.05 -8.78 -10.43
C PHE A 270 -29.57 -7.39 -9.97
N LEU A 271 -28.83 -6.63 -10.80
CA LEU A 271 -28.36 -5.30 -10.41
C LEU A 271 -29.49 -4.37 -9.93
N PRO A 272 -30.69 -4.33 -10.56
CA PRO A 272 -31.79 -3.52 -10.04
C PRO A 272 -32.18 -3.88 -8.61
N PHE A 273 -32.35 -5.17 -8.37
CA PHE A 273 -32.69 -5.67 -7.04
C PHE A 273 -31.58 -5.35 -6.03
N ILE A 274 -30.30 -5.53 -6.38
CA ILE A 274 -29.18 -5.20 -5.49
C ILE A 274 -29.20 -3.70 -5.13
N LEU A 275 -29.42 -2.84 -6.12
CA LEU A 275 -29.43 -1.39 -5.93
C LEU A 275 -30.64 -0.89 -5.14
N GLU A 276 -31.83 -1.46 -5.35
CA GLU A 276 -33.03 -1.14 -4.56
C GLU A 276 -32.85 -1.40 -3.06
N ASN A 277 -31.93 -2.29 -2.67
CA ASN A 277 -31.64 -2.61 -1.28
C ASN A 277 -30.51 -1.73 -0.68
N LEU A 278 -29.97 -0.76 -1.43
CA LEU A 278 -29.02 0.22 -0.92
C LEU A 278 -29.75 1.49 -0.44
N ASP A 279 -29.22 2.14 0.59
CA ASP A 279 -29.79 3.41 1.10
C ASP A 279 -29.68 4.56 0.08
N ARG A 280 -28.63 4.55 -0.76
CA ARG A 280 -28.35 5.62 -1.75
C ARG A 280 -27.81 5.09 -3.09
N PRO A 281 -28.59 4.31 -3.84
CA PRO A 281 -28.11 3.61 -5.04
C PRO A 281 -27.56 4.54 -6.13
N LYS A 282 -28.24 5.68 -6.38
CA LYS A 282 -27.80 6.64 -7.40
C LYS A 282 -26.43 7.26 -7.06
N ALA A 283 -26.23 7.61 -5.78
CA ALA A 283 -24.96 8.18 -5.32
C ALA A 283 -23.83 7.13 -5.39
N PHE A 284 -24.14 5.88 -5.02
CA PHE A 284 -23.20 4.76 -5.09
C PHE A 284 -22.76 4.46 -6.53
N ILE A 285 -23.71 4.33 -7.47
CA ILE A 285 -23.40 4.12 -8.89
C ILE A 285 -22.62 5.28 -9.48
N LYS A 286 -23.00 6.52 -9.15
CA LYS A 286 -22.24 7.70 -9.58
C LYS A 286 -20.80 7.64 -9.09
N ALA A 287 -20.57 7.32 -7.81
CA ALA A 287 -19.23 7.19 -7.25
C ALA A 287 -18.39 6.12 -7.97
N ILE A 288 -18.99 4.97 -8.32
CA ILE A 288 -18.31 3.91 -9.08
C ILE A 288 -17.95 4.40 -10.49
N LEU A 289 -18.89 5.02 -11.20
CA LEU A 289 -18.64 5.54 -12.55
C LEU A 289 -17.57 6.62 -12.55
N ASP A 290 -17.63 7.56 -11.59
CA ASP A 290 -16.64 8.62 -11.43
C ASP A 290 -15.26 8.03 -11.13
N ALA A 291 -15.17 7.03 -10.24
CA ALA A 291 -13.94 6.33 -9.93
C ALA A 291 -13.38 5.59 -11.16
N TYR A 292 -14.21 4.86 -11.91
CA TYR A 292 -13.78 4.16 -13.12
C TYR A 292 -13.27 5.13 -14.19
N ASN A 293 -14.02 6.19 -14.49
CA ASN A 293 -13.63 7.19 -15.48
C ASN A 293 -12.32 7.90 -15.07
N LYS A 294 -12.12 8.11 -13.77
CA LYS A 294 -10.86 8.65 -13.24
C LYS A 294 -9.70 7.68 -13.46
N MET A 295 -9.87 6.39 -13.15
CA MET A 295 -8.85 5.37 -13.41
C MET A 295 -8.46 5.33 -14.89
N GLU A 296 -9.44 5.37 -15.81
CA GLU A 296 -9.16 5.42 -17.24
C GLU A 296 -8.34 6.65 -17.65
N LYS A 297 -8.68 7.82 -17.08
CA LYS A 297 -7.96 9.07 -17.35
C LYS A 297 -6.53 9.03 -16.81
N ASP A 298 -6.34 8.47 -15.62
CA ASP A 298 -5.05 8.37 -14.94
C ASP A 298 -4.17 7.23 -15.53
N GLY A 299 -4.78 6.32 -16.31
CA GLY A 299 -4.14 5.24 -17.04
C GLY A 299 -4.53 3.86 -16.53
N VAL A 300 -4.69 2.89 -17.44
CA VAL A 300 -4.90 1.46 -17.16
C VAL A 300 -4.24 0.64 -18.27
N ASP A 301 -3.47 -0.40 -17.91
CA ASP A 301 -2.93 -1.37 -18.86
C ASP A 301 -4.05 -2.31 -19.33
N LEU A 302 -4.67 -1.94 -20.46
CA LEU A 302 -5.78 -2.69 -21.04
C LEU A 302 -5.38 -4.08 -21.55
N ASP A 303 -4.11 -4.31 -21.88
CA ASP A 303 -3.65 -5.62 -22.35
C ASP A 303 -3.62 -6.62 -21.19
N SER A 304 -3.07 -6.20 -20.04
CA SER A 304 -3.12 -6.99 -18.81
C SER A 304 -4.55 -7.27 -18.36
N ILE A 305 -5.44 -6.27 -18.41
CA ILE A 305 -6.87 -6.44 -18.09
C ILE A 305 -7.56 -7.39 -19.07
N SER A 306 -7.31 -7.25 -20.38
CA SER A 306 -7.89 -8.12 -21.41
C SER A 306 -7.46 -9.58 -21.21
N ASN A 307 -6.18 -9.80 -20.89
CA ASN A 307 -5.66 -11.14 -20.59
C ASN A 307 -6.31 -11.74 -19.34
N GLU A 308 -6.51 -10.97 -18.28
CA GLU A 308 -7.21 -11.46 -17.08
C GLU A 308 -8.68 -11.77 -17.38
N VAL A 309 -9.40 -10.92 -18.13
CA VAL A 309 -10.79 -11.18 -18.57
C VAL A 309 -10.89 -12.48 -19.37
N LYS A 310 -9.92 -12.76 -20.26
CA LYS A 310 -9.82 -14.03 -20.99
C LYS A 310 -9.60 -15.21 -20.04
N ASN A 311 -8.65 -15.10 -19.11
CA ASN A 311 -8.34 -16.16 -18.13
C ASN A 311 -9.54 -16.51 -17.26
N LEU A 312 -10.37 -15.52 -16.91
CA LEU A 312 -11.58 -15.71 -16.12
C LEU A 312 -12.77 -16.29 -16.91
N GLY A 313 -12.63 -16.43 -18.24
CA GLY A 313 -13.68 -16.94 -19.14
C GLY A 313 -14.76 -15.91 -19.46
N TRP A 314 -14.45 -14.62 -19.40
CA TRP A 314 -15.38 -13.51 -19.63
C TRP A 314 -15.10 -12.72 -20.91
N TYR A 315 -14.23 -13.24 -21.77
CA TYR A 315 -13.98 -12.68 -23.09
C TYR A 315 -14.94 -13.27 -24.13
N ASN A 316 -15.47 -12.43 -25.01
CA ASN A 316 -16.48 -12.72 -26.03
C ASN A 316 -17.76 -13.41 -25.51
N ILE A 317 -18.13 -13.15 -24.25
CA ILE A 317 -19.38 -13.68 -23.68
C ILE A 317 -20.58 -12.81 -24.07
N ILE A 318 -21.75 -13.43 -24.20
CA ILE A 318 -23.00 -12.71 -24.45
C ILE A 318 -23.48 -12.08 -23.14
N LEU A 319 -23.53 -10.76 -23.12
CA LEU A 319 -23.98 -9.97 -21.98
C LEU A 319 -25.32 -9.30 -22.26
N PRO A 320 -26.21 -9.20 -21.27
CA PRO A 320 -27.50 -8.54 -21.45
C PRO A 320 -27.31 -7.03 -21.66
N SER A 321 -27.99 -6.44 -22.64
CA SER A 321 -27.92 -4.99 -22.86
C SER A 321 -28.68 -4.18 -21.81
N LYS A 322 -29.66 -4.80 -21.12
CA LYS A 322 -30.45 -4.24 -20.03
C LYS A 322 -30.80 -5.33 -19.01
N PRO A 323 -30.89 -5.02 -17.70
CA PRO A 323 -31.35 -6.00 -16.71
C PRO A 323 -32.81 -6.42 -16.96
N ASN A 324 -33.10 -7.73 -16.88
CA ASN A 324 -34.47 -8.25 -16.96
C ASN A 324 -35.18 -8.23 -15.59
N LYS A 325 -36.52 -8.10 -15.58
CA LYS A 325 -37.34 -8.23 -14.36
C LYS A 325 -37.23 -9.65 -13.79
N VAL A 326 -37.04 -9.74 -12.47
CA VAL A 326 -36.58 -10.94 -11.77
C VAL A 326 -37.71 -11.91 -11.39
N ASN A 327 -37.38 -13.21 -11.35
CA ASN A 327 -38.19 -14.34 -10.87
C ASN A 327 -37.70 -14.83 -9.48
N ASN A 328 -38.61 -15.20 -8.56
CA ASN A 328 -38.34 -15.40 -7.11
C ASN A 328 -37.30 -16.49 -6.76
N ARG A 329 -37.05 -17.50 -7.61
CA ARG A 329 -36.12 -18.62 -7.31
C ARG A 329 -34.65 -18.20 -7.19
N SER A 330 -34.28 -17.04 -7.73
CA SER A 330 -32.89 -16.61 -7.84
C SER A 330 -32.39 -15.72 -6.69
N ILE A 331 -33.29 -15.28 -5.79
CA ILE A 331 -32.97 -14.46 -4.61
C ILE A 331 -32.01 -15.20 -3.66
N SER A 332 -32.16 -16.53 -3.53
CA SER A 332 -31.29 -17.35 -2.67
C SER A 332 -29.82 -17.37 -3.10
N LYS A 333 -29.53 -17.24 -4.41
CA LYS A 333 -28.16 -17.15 -4.93
C LYS A 333 -27.53 -15.79 -4.66
N VAL A 334 -28.30 -14.72 -4.84
CA VAL A 334 -27.88 -13.35 -4.53
C VAL A 334 -27.59 -13.20 -3.03
N LYS A 335 -28.41 -13.83 -2.17
CA LYS A 335 -28.14 -13.91 -0.73
C LYS A 335 -26.79 -14.57 -0.43
N LYS A 336 -26.45 -15.68 -1.10
CA LYS A 336 -25.13 -16.31 -0.91
C LYS A 336 -23.97 -15.39 -1.29
N PHE A 337 -24.13 -14.60 -2.35
CA PHE A 337 -23.12 -13.60 -2.74
C PHE A 337 -22.96 -12.54 -1.64
N PHE A 338 -24.06 -12.04 -1.09
CA PHE A 338 -24.03 -11.12 0.05
C PHE A 338 -23.38 -11.75 1.30
N ASP A 339 -23.73 -12.99 1.63
CA ASP A 339 -23.17 -13.73 2.76
C ASP A 339 -21.64 -13.92 2.62
N ILE A 340 -21.12 -14.02 1.39
CA ILE A 340 -19.67 -14.03 1.13
C ILE A 340 -19.06 -12.67 1.46
N GLY A 341 -19.67 -11.57 1.01
CA GLY A 341 -19.23 -10.22 1.35
C GLY A 341 -19.18 -10.00 2.86
N MET A 342 -20.20 -10.44 3.59
CA MET A 342 -20.22 -10.40 5.06
C MET A 342 -19.08 -11.19 5.70
N LYS A 343 -18.70 -12.33 5.13
CA LYS A 343 -17.56 -13.14 5.62
C LYS A 343 -16.20 -12.52 5.34
N LEU A 344 -16.12 -11.61 4.37
CA LEU A 344 -14.92 -10.85 4.03
C LEU A 344 -14.78 -9.56 4.86
N GLY A 345 -15.73 -9.27 5.75
CA GLY A 345 -15.73 -8.11 6.63
C GLY A 345 -16.54 -6.93 6.08
N ASP A 346 -16.53 -6.70 4.77
CA ASP A 346 -17.30 -5.62 4.15
C ASP A 346 -18.00 -6.06 2.83
N PRO A 347 -19.34 -6.22 2.83
CA PRO A 347 -20.08 -6.53 1.62
C PRO A 347 -20.10 -5.38 0.60
N ILE A 348 -19.93 -4.12 1.02
CA ILE A 348 -19.95 -2.95 0.13
C ILE A 348 -18.74 -2.99 -0.80
N ILE A 349 -17.55 -3.34 -0.29
CA ILE A 349 -16.35 -3.45 -1.14
C ILE A 349 -16.54 -4.54 -2.20
N LEU A 350 -17.13 -5.69 -1.84
CA LEU A 350 -17.42 -6.75 -2.80
C LEU A 350 -18.43 -6.29 -3.88
N PHE A 351 -19.42 -5.47 -3.52
CA PHE A 351 -20.31 -4.86 -4.52
C PHE A 351 -19.57 -3.86 -5.40
N THR A 352 -18.71 -3.01 -4.84
CA THR A 352 -17.86 -2.11 -5.63
C THR A 352 -17.04 -2.90 -6.65
N TYR A 353 -16.41 -4.00 -6.24
CA TYR A 353 -15.69 -4.90 -7.14
C TYR A 353 -16.58 -5.51 -8.21
N LEU A 354 -17.81 -5.92 -7.87
CA LEU A 354 -18.78 -6.43 -8.84
C LEU A 354 -19.09 -5.38 -9.92
N PHE A 355 -19.42 -4.16 -9.54
CA PHE A 355 -19.76 -3.10 -10.50
C PHE A 355 -18.55 -2.68 -11.34
N MET A 356 -17.37 -2.55 -10.74
CA MET A 356 -16.11 -2.29 -11.46
C MET A 356 -15.80 -3.41 -12.47
N SER A 357 -16.05 -4.67 -12.09
CA SER A 357 -15.88 -5.82 -12.97
C SER A 357 -16.87 -5.82 -14.12
N VAL A 358 -18.15 -5.51 -13.86
CA VAL A 358 -19.17 -5.38 -14.91
C VAL A 358 -18.76 -4.32 -15.93
N ILE A 359 -18.39 -3.11 -15.47
CA ILE A 359 -17.96 -2.03 -16.36
C ILE A 359 -16.74 -2.47 -17.19
N THR A 360 -15.72 -3.02 -16.53
CA THR A 360 -14.48 -3.48 -17.18
C THR A 360 -14.77 -4.56 -18.24
N VAL A 361 -15.57 -5.57 -17.92
CA VAL A 361 -15.88 -6.66 -18.85
C VAL A 361 -16.70 -6.14 -20.04
N TYR A 362 -17.67 -5.24 -19.83
CA TYR A 362 -18.42 -4.65 -20.95
C TYR A 362 -17.48 -3.89 -21.88
N LYS A 363 -16.61 -3.05 -21.33
CA LYS A 363 -15.66 -2.27 -22.13
C LYS A 363 -14.73 -3.17 -22.95
N ILE A 364 -14.12 -4.18 -22.34
CA ILE A 364 -13.20 -5.11 -23.03
C ILE A 364 -13.90 -5.87 -24.15
N ASN A 365 -15.19 -6.16 -24.00
CA ASN A 365 -15.99 -6.82 -25.03
C ASN A 365 -16.63 -5.85 -26.04
N GLY A 366 -16.39 -4.54 -25.93
CA GLY A 366 -16.92 -3.52 -26.85
C GLY A 366 -18.41 -3.18 -26.64
N TYR A 367 -18.98 -3.50 -25.47
CA TYR A 367 -20.36 -3.18 -25.13
C TYR A 367 -20.50 -1.83 -24.41
N GLU A 368 -21.61 -1.13 -24.63
CA GLU A 368 -21.96 0.10 -23.90
C GLU A 368 -22.50 -0.24 -22.50
N TYR A 369 -21.73 0.07 -21.46
CA TYR A 369 -22.09 -0.25 -20.08
C TYR A 369 -23.00 0.80 -19.43
N LYS A 370 -23.01 2.06 -19.91
CA LYS A 370 -23.79 3.13 -19.26
C LYS A 370 -25.28 2.87 -19.34
N GLU A 371 -25.75 2.19 -20.40
CA GLU A 371 -27.15 1.79 -20.56
C GLU A 371 -27.64 0.87 -19.43
N LEU A 372 -26.76 0.06 -18.83
CA LEU A 372 -27.12 -0.81 -17.70
C LEU A 372 -27.62 0.01 -16.51
N PHE A 373 -27.03 1.18 -16.30
CA PHE A 373 -27.27 2.03 -15.14
C PHE A 373 -28.36 3.08 -15.39
N LYS A 374 -28.79 3.30 -16.64
CA LYS A 374 -29.85 4.27 -16.98
C LYS A 374 -31.23 3.89 -16.45
N ILE A 375 -31.52 2.59 -16.29
CA ILE A 375 -32.80 2.11 -15.74
C ILE A 375 -32.86 2.28 -14.21
N LEU A 376 -31.74 2.65 -13.60
CA LEU A 376 -31.51 2.66 -12.14
C LEU A 376 -31.30 4.08 -11.59
N VAL A 377 -31.44 5.10 -12.45
CA VAL A 377 -31.33 6.54 -12.16
C VAL A 377 -32.65 7.24 -12.46
#